data_AF-A0A1I6M6A1-F1
#
_entry.id   AF-A0A1I6M6A1-F1
#
_cell.length_a   1.000
_cell.length_b   1.000
_cell.length_c   1.000
_cell.angle_alpha   90.00
_cell.angle_beta   90.00
_cell.angle_gamma   90.00
#
_symmetry.space_group_name_H-M   'P 1'
#
loop_
_entity.id
_entity.type
_entity.pdbx_description
1 polymer ?
#
loop_
_entity_poly.entity_id
_entity_poly.type
_entity_poly.pdbx_seq_one_letter_code
_entity_poly.pdbx_strand_id
1 'polypeptide(L)'
;MFVAGFLLLLAQAAEPPPPDIVVRAVRGRCELVYAGSRLDGRALQRMADGWPEGRPLRVLEPRGASRSCLAKITFELADRGFRSVEFVDPPER
;
A
#
# COMPACT_ATOMS: atom_id res chain seq x y z
N MET A 1 -12.95 26.91 46.20
CA MET A 1 -13.33 26.94 44.78
C MET A 1 -12.07 27.16 43.95
N PHE A 2 -11.53 26.13 43.30
CA PHE A 2 -10.64 26.28 42.14
C PHE A 2 -11.09 25.22 41.14
N VAL A 3 -11.83 25.69 40.13
CA VAL A 3 -12.36 24.91 39.01
C VAL A 3 -11.38 25.05 37.86
N ALA A 4 -11.37 24.01 37.03
CA ALA A 4 -10.81 23.94 35.70
C ALA A 4 -9.28 23.83 35.69
N GLY A 5 -8.71 22.69 35.34
CA GLY A 5 -9.24 21.77 34.34
C GLY A 5 -8.16 21.65 33.28
N PHE A 6 -7.20 20.79 33.56
CA PHE A 6 -6.74 19.76 32.66
C PHE A 6 -7.03 20.04 31.17
N LEU A 7 -6.32 21.02 30.62
CA LEU A 7 -6.16 21.20 29.18
C LEU A 7 -5.21 20.10 28.71
N LEU A 8 -5.74 18.87 28.70
CA LEU A 8 -5.19 17.77 27.91
C LEU A 8 -5.30 18.20 26.45
N LEU A 9 -4.22 18.80 25.94
CA LEU A 9 -3.93 18.81 24.52
C LEU A 9 -3.97 17.35 24.06
N LEU A 10 -5.07 16.98 23.39
CA LEU A 10 -5.14 15.80 22.55
C LEU A 10 -4.13 15.98 21.42
N ALA A 11 -2.89 15.57 21.68
CA ALA A 11 -1.93 15.25 20.65
C ALA A 11 -2.51 14.05 19.89
N GLN A 12 -3.31 14.34 18.86
CA GLN A 12 -3.68 13.34 17.86
C GLN A 12 -2.38 13.00 17.11
N ALA A 13 -1.63 12.04 17.64
CA ALA A 13 -0.58 11.39 16.90
C ALA A 13 -1.25 10.78 15.67
N ALA A 14 -1.16 11.48 14.53
CA ALA A 14 -1.54 10.91 13.25
C ALA A 14 -0.76 9.61 13.12
N GLU A 15 -1.45 8.47 13.18
CA GLU A 15 -0.82 7.18 12.97
C GLU A 15 -0.05 7.25 11.65
N PRO A 16 1.23 6.84 11.63
CA PRO A 16 2.02 6.89 10.42
C PRO A 16 1.26 6.13 9.33
N PRO A 17 1.18 6.69 8.10
CA PRO A 17 0.47 6.04 7.02
C PRO A 17 1.00 4.62 6.88
N PRO A 18 0.12 3.63 6.65
CA PRO A 18 0.59 2.27 6.42
C PRO A 18 1.58 2.27 5.25
N PRO A 19 2.60 1.41 5.30
CA PRO A 19 3.61 1.36 4.26
C PRO A 19 2.98 1.10 2.89
N ASP A 20 3.49 1.77 1.86
CA ASP A 20 3.04 1.58 0.48
C ASP A 20 3.35 0.15 0.00
N ILE A 21 2.49 -0.39 -0.89
CA ILE A 21 2.85 -1.58 -1.65
C ILE A 21 3.75 -1.15 -2.81
N VAL A 22 4.92 -1.76 -2.88
CA VAL A 22 5.86 -1.57 -3.97
C VAL A 22 5.69 -2.71 -4.94
N VAL A 23 5.36 -2.43 -6.19
CA VAL A 23 5.58 -3.40 -7.25
C VAL A 23 7.05 -3.39 -7.57
N ARG A 24 7.69 -4.55 -7.57
CA ARG A 24 9.09 -4.70 -7.96
C ARG A 24 9.17 -5.58 -9.21
N ALA A 25 9.64 -4.99 -10.31
CA ALA A 25 10.05 -5.76 -11.48
C ALA A 25 11.43 -6.38 -11.22
N VAL A 26 11.52 -7.70 -11.11
CA VAL A 26 12.76 -8.46 -10.91
C VAL A 26 12.94 -9.45 -12.06
N ARG A 27 13.94 -9.23 -12.93
CA ARG A 27 14.36 -10.15 -14.01
C ARG A 27 13.20 -10.66 -14.88
N GLY A 28 12.33 -9.77 -15.35
CA GLY A 28 11.16 -10.13 -16.18
C GLY A 28 9.98 -10.73 -15.42
N ARG A 29 10.03 -10.75 -14.09
CA ARG A 29 8.91 -11.11 -13.21
C ARG A 29 8.48 -9.91 -12.37
N CYS A 30 7.23 -9.91 -11.97
CA CYS A 30 6.65 -8.86 -11.14
C CYS A 30 6.40 -9.44 -9.77
N GLU A 31 6.84 -8.73 -8.73
CA GLU A 31 6.67 -9.14 -7.35
C GLU A 31 6.03 -7.99 -6.60
N LEU A 32 5.06 -8.29 -5.73
CA LEU A 32 4.51 -7.33 -4.80
C LEU A 32 5.37 -7.35 -3.54
N VAL A 33 5.78 -6.18 -3.06
CA VAL A 33 6.58 -6.00 -1.85
C VAL A 33 5.86 -5.05 -0.93
N TYR A 34 5.64 -5.45 0.31
CA TYR A 34 5.02 -4.62 1.34
C TYR A 34 5.89 -4.61 2.58
N ALA A 35 6.19 -3.42 3.10
CA ALA A 35 7.11 -3.24 4.23
C ALA A 35 8.45 -3.99 4.07
N GLY A 36 9.00 -4.01 2.84
CA GLY A 36 10.26 -4.70 2.52
C GLY A 36 10.16 -6.22 2.34
N SER A 37 8.99 -6.82 2.53
CA SER A 37 8.75 -8.26 2.38
C SER A 37 7.96 -8.55 1.11
N ARG A 38 8.35 -9.61 0.38
CA ARG A 38 7.56 -10.09 -0.76
C ARG A 38 6.21 -10.61 -0.28
N LEU A 39 5.15 -10.17 -0.93
CA LEU A 39 3.81 -10.71 -0.79
C LEU A 39 3.63 -11.89 -1.73
N ASP A 40 3.34 -13.06 -1.18
CA ASP A 40 2.77 -14.17 -1.93
C ASP A 40 1.24 -14.04 -1.99
N GLY A 41 0.57 -14.92 -2.74
CA GLY A 41 -0.89 -14.85 -2.91
C GLY A 41 -1.68 -14.99 -1.59
N ARG A 42 -1.15 -15.67 -0.58
CA ARG A 42 -1.81 -15.81 0.74
C ARG A 42 -1.61 -14.55 1.59
N ALA A 43 -0.41 -13.98 1.58
CA ALA A 43 -0.13 -12.71 2.23
C ALA A 43 -0.94 -11.57 1.60
N LEU A 44 -1.05 -11.58 0.27
CA LEU A 44 -1.86 -10.63 -0.48
C LEU A 44 -3.35 -10.72 -0.12
N GLN A 45 -3.89 -11.94 0.00
CA GLN A 45 -5.28 -12.13 0.43
C GLN A 45 -5.54 -11.59 1.84
N ARG A 46 -4.69 -11.97 2.82
CA ARG A 46 -4.84 -11.50 4.21
C ARG A 46 -4.80 -9.98 4.32
N MET A 47 -3.97 -9.35 3.50
CA MET A 47 -3.89 -7.90 3.43
C MET A 47 -5.14 -7.30 2.80
N ALA A 48 -5.69 -7.90 1.74
CA ALA A 48 -6.94 -7.46 1.13
C ALA A 48 -8.12 -7.52 2.11
N ASP A 49 -8.22 -8.62 2.86
CA ASP A 49 -9.29 -8.83 3.86
C ASP A 49 -9.25 -7.79 4.99
N GLY A 50 -8.07 -7.27 5.33
CA GLY A 50 -7.86 -6.24 6.34
C GLY A 50 -7.70 -4.82 5.78
N TRP A 51 -7.85 -4.62 4.47
CA TRP A 51 -7.59 -3.33 3.85
C TRP A 51 -8.77 -2.38 4.09
N PRO A 52 -8.53 -1.14 4.57
CA PRO A 52 -9.61 -0.19 4.80
C PRO A 52 -10.36 0.15 3.51
N GLU A 53 -11.70 0.08 3.56
CA GLU A 53 -12.53 0.51 2.45
C GLU A 53 -12.27 1.97 2.08
N GLY A 54 -12.29 2.28 0.78
CA GLY A 54 -12.07 3.63 0.26
C GLY A 54 -10.62 4.12 0.28
N ARG A 55 -9.67 3.35 0.86
CA ARG A 55 -8.24 3.70 0.81
C ARG A 55 -7.61 3.15 -0.48
N PRO A 56 -7.08 4.00 -1.39
CA PRO A 56 -6.37 3.51 -2.56
C PRO A 56 -5.13 2.72 -2.15
N LEU A 57 -4.93 1.60 -2.82
CA LEU A 57 -3.70 0.84 -2.73
C LEU A 57 -2.64 1.54 -3.59
N ARG A 58 -1.66 2.15 -2.95
CA ARG A 58 -0.53 2.77 -3.65
C ARG A 58 0.40 1.69 -4.15
N VAL A 59 0.66 1.71 -5.45
CA VAL A 59 1.54 0.82 -6.17
C VAL A 59 2.68 1.64 -6.75
N LEU A 60 3.87 1.52 -6.17
CA LEU A 60 5.06 2.16 -6.72
C LEU A 60 5.51 1.42 -7.98
N GLU A 61 5.56 2.13 -9.11
CA GLU A 61 6.04 1.59 -10.40
C GLU A 61 7.54 1.91 -10.59
N PRO A 62 8.48 1.02 -10.26
CA PRO A 62 9.88 1.24 -10.57
C PRO A 62 10.05 1.29 -12.09
N ARG A 63 10.58 2.42 -12.60
CA ARG A 63 10.96 2.62 -14.00
C ARG A 63 11.56 1.32 -14.57
N GLY A 64 10.85 0.63 -15.47
CA GLY A 64 11.30 -0.63 -16.09
C GLY A 64 10.36 -1.83 -15.99
N ALA A 65 9.19 -1.72 -15.37
CA ALA A 65 8.15 -2.75 -15.49
C ALA A 65 7.58 -2.77 -16.93
N SER A 66 7.37 -3.95 -17.51
CA SER A 66 6.70 -4.06 -18.80
C SER A 66 5.19 -3.81 -18.67
N ARG A 67 4.51 -3.38 -19.74
CA ARG A 67 3.05 -3.26 -19.74
C ARG A 67 2.33 -4.54 -19.33
N SER A 68 2.84 -5.70 -19.78
CA SER A 68 2.32 -7.02 -19.40
C SER A 68 2.47 -7.30 -17.90
N CYS A 69 3.54 -6.79 -17.29
CA CYS A 69 3.79 -6.91 -15.87
C CYS A 69 2.75 -6.14 -15.05
N LEU A 70 2.53 -4.89 -15.43
CA LEU A 70 1.54 -4.02 -14.80
C LEU A 70 0.14 -4.59 -14.92
N ALA A 71 -0.26 -5.00 -16.13
CA ALA A 71 -1.57 -5.60 -16.37
C ALA A 71 -1.82 -6.82 -15.48
N LYS A 72 -0.84 -7.74 -15.38
CA LYS A 72 -0.96 -8.93 -14.54
C LYS A 72 -1.19 -8.56 -13.07
N ILE A 73 -0.46 -7.57 -12.56
CA ILE A 73 -0.63 -7.12 -11.18
C ILE A 73 -1.97 -6.44 -10.98
N THR A 74 -2.41 -5.58 -11.90
CA THR A 74 -3.72 -4.95 -11.81
C THR A 74 -4.84 -5.98 -11.72
N PHE A 75 -4.80 -7.04 -12.55
CA PHE A 75 -5.75 -8.13 -12.46
C PHE A 75 -5.65 -8.90 -11.15
N GLU A 76 -4.44 -9.24 -10.71
CA GLU A 76 -4.23 -9.95 -9.45
C GLU A 76 -4.75 -9.14 -8.24
N LEU A 77 -4.61 -7.82 -8.25
CA LEU A 77 -5.16 -6.95 -7.20
C LEU A 77 -6.68 -6.87 -7.26
N ALA A 78 -7.26 -6.74 -8.45
CA ALA A 78 -8.71 -6.70 -8.64
C ALA A 78 -9.39 -8.00 -8.21
N ASP A 79 -8.83 -9.15 -8.59
CA ASP A 79 -9.32 -10.49 -8.21
C ASP A 79 -9.34 -10.70 -6.69
N ARG A 80 -8.46 -9.98 -5.97
CA ARG A 80 -8.35 -10.03 -4.50
C ARG A 80 -9.24 -9.03 -3.79
N GLY A 81 -9.95 -8.18 -4.52
CA GLY A 81 -10.91 -7.22 -3.96
C GLY A 81 -10.37 -5.81 -3.77
N PHE A 82 -9.15 -5.50 -4.23
CA PHE A 82 -8.66 -4.12 -4.25
C PHE A 82 -9.39 -3.33 -5.34
N ARG A 83 -10.26 -2.39 -4.94
CA ARG A 83 -11.11 -1.61 -5.85
C ARG A 83 -10.51 -0.27 -6.28
N SER A 84 -9.46 0.19 -5.59
CA SER A 84 -8.79 1.45 -5.88
C SER A 84 -7.29 1.22 -5.81
N VAL A 85 -6.59 1.46 -6.92
CA VAL A 85 -5.14 1.29 -7.06
C VAL A 85 -4.58 2.56 -7.67
N GLU A 86 -3.57 3.14 -7.02
CA GLU A 86 -2.89 4.34 -7.48
C GLU A 86 -1.45 4.00 -7.86
N PHE A 87 -1.10 4.15 -9.13
CA PHE A 87 0.28 3.99 -9.58
C PHE A 87 1.04 5.28 -9.32
N VAL A 88 2.09 5.20 -8.50
CA VAL A 88 2.92 6.33 -8.11
C VAL A 88 4.34 6.14 -8.61
N ASP A 89 4.92 7.23 -9.14
CA ASP A 89 6.33 7.25 -9.51
C ASP A 89 7.23 7.09 -8.27
N PRO A 90 8.34 6.33 -8.37
CA PRO A 90 9.28 6.20 -7.29
C PRO A 90 9.99 7.55 -7.06
N PRO A 91 10.34 7.88 -5.80
CA PRO A 91 11.09 9.10 -5.52
C PRO A 91 12.40 9.09 -6.31
N GLU A 92 12.75 10.23 -6.92
CA GLU A 92 14.03 10.39 -7.59
C GLU A 92 15.14 10.20 -6.56
N ARG A 93 16.05 9.26 -6.83
CA ARG A 93 17.16 8.89 -5.95
C ARG A 93 18.36 9.79 -6.16
#